data_AF-A0A0F9E0S1-F1
#
_entry.id   AF-A0A0F9E0S1-F1
#
_cell.length_a   1.000
_cell.length_b   1.000
_cell.length_c   1.000
_cell.angle_alpha   90.00
_cell.angle_beta   90.00
_cell.angle_gamma   90.00
#
_symmetry.space_group_name_H-M   'P 1'
#
loop_
_entity.id
_entity.type
_entity.pdbx_description
1 polymer ?
#
loop_
_entity_poly.entity_id
_entity_poly.type
_entity_poly.pdbx_seq_one_letter_code
_entity_poly.pdbx_strand_id
1 'polypeptide(L)'
;RLDGKALANHLARSDFRIEQMLAPAGAGEADALGQLRSLWADDPGAVLTAAVDCRYAGYLVRERAAAKKLKGLEAKPIPPTLDYDSVPHLRAEARQRLRAVAPETLGQALRISGITPADITVLRVHLAGR
;
A
#
# COMPACT_ATOMS: atom_id res chain seq x y z
N ARG A 1 -20.83 26.18 4.23
CA ARG A 1 -19.42 25.74 4.34
C ARG A 1 -19.46 24.22 4.42
N LEU A 2 -19.21 23.52 3.32
CA LEU A 2 -19.15 22.05 3.35
C LEU A 2 -18.05 21.61 4.31
N ASP A 3 -18.37 20.65 5.15
CA ASP A 3 -17.37 19.94 5.94
C ASP A 3 -16.64 19.00 4.96
N GLY A 4 -15.35 19.23 4.69
CA GLY A 4 -14.61 18.52 3.63
C GLY A 4 -14.65 16.99 3.74
N LYS A 5 -14.98 16.48 4.92
CA LYS A 5 -15.22 15.05 5.19
C LYS A 5 -16.46 14.49 4.47
N ALA A 6 -17.54 15.26 4.37
CA ALA A 6 -18.78 14.80 3.74
C ALA A 6 -18.57 14.56 2.23
N LEU A 7 -17.84 15.46 1.57
CA LEU A 7 -17.52 15.35 0.15
C LEU A 7 -16.60 14.16 -0.15
N ALA A 8 -15.54 14.01 0.65
CA ALA A 8 -14.60 12.91 0.51
C ALA A 8 -15.27 11.52 0.69
N ASN A 9 -16.19 11.40 1.65
CA ASN A 9 -16.92 10.16 1.90
C ASN A 9 -17.83 9.76 0.72
N HIS A 10 -18.44 10.73 0.03
CA HIS A 10 -19.24 10.46 -1.16
C HIS A 10 -18.38 9.98 -2.33
N LEU A 11 -17.24 10.62 -2.58
CA LEU A 11 -16.34 10.28 -3.69
C LEU A 11 -15.64 8.91 -3.50
N ALA A 12 -15.45 8.46 -2.26
CA ALA A 12 -14.75 7.21 -1.94
C ALA A 12 -15.58 5.93 -2.19
N ARG A 13 -16.89 6.02 -2.46
CA ARG A 13 -17.75 4.86 -2.69
C ARG A 13 -17.49 4.21 -4.05
N SER A 14 -17.43 2.87 -4.10
CA SER A 14 -17.05 2.10 -5.30
C SER A 14 -18.19 1.85 -6.29
N ASP A 15 -19.45 1.95 -5.83
CA ASP A 15 -20.68 1.95 -6.64
C ASP A 15 -20.96 3.30 -7.31
N PHE A 16 -20.08 4.28 -7.12
CA PHE A 16 -20.35 5.69 -7.36
C PHE A 16 -19.88 6.13 -8.76
N ARG A 17 -20.84 6.52 -9.62
CA ARG A 17 -20.61 7.09 -10.95
C ARG A 17 -20.84 8.60 -10.90
N ILE A 18 -19.79 9.38 -11.19
CA ILE A 18 -19.84 10.85 -11.14
C ILE A 18 -20.90 11.38 -12.13
N GLU A 19 -21.10 10.68 -13.26
CA GLU A 19 -22.12 11.06 -14.25
C GLU A 19 -23.56 10.95 -13.70
N GLN A 20 -23.81 10.07 -12.73
CA GLN A 20 -25.15 9.87 -12.15
C GLN A 20 -25.54 10.94 -11.12
N MET A 21 -24.59 11.69 -10.54
CA MET A 21 -24.89 12.86 -9.68
C MET A 21 -25.27 14.10 -10.48
N LEU A 22 -24.77 14.20 -11.70
CA LEU A 22 -24.96 15.35 -12.60
C LEU A 22 -26.27 15.24 -13.40
N ALA A 23 -26.96 14.09 -13.33
CA ALA A 23 -28.31 13.96 -13.84
C ALA A 23 -29.22 15.02 -13.15
N PRO A 24 -30.08 15.73 -13.90
CA PRO A 24 -30.89 16.80 -13.36
C PRO A 24 -32.05 16.20 -12.55
N ALA A 25 -31.78 15.77 -11.32
CA ALA A 25 -32.79 15.50 -10.31
C ALA A 25 -32.87 16.73 -9.39
N GLY A 26 -34.10 17.25 -9.28
CA GLY A 26 -34.43 18.57 -8.76
C GLY A 26 -34.17 18.79 -7.27
N ALA A 27 -34.03 20.09 -6.95
CA ALA A 27 -34.09 20.75 -5.65
C ALA A 27 -33.15 20.19 -4.53
N GLY A 28 -32.13 20.90 -4.05
CA GLY A 28 -31.90 22.34 -4.09
C GLY A 28 -30.43 22.74 -3.92
N GLU A 29 -30.13 23.94 -4.41
CA GLU A 29 -28.80 24.55 -4.58
C GLU A 29 -27.98 24.72 -3.28
N ALA A 30 -28.56 24.41 -2.12
CA ALA A 30 -27.93 24.55 -0.80
C ALA A 30 -27.29 23.26 -0.25
N ASP A 31 -27.37 22.13 -0.97
CA ASP A 31 -26.79 20.86 -0.53
C ASP A 31 -25.41 20.55 -1.18
N ALA A 32 -24.76 19.49 -0.70
CA ALA A 32 -23.44 19.07 -1.17
C ALA A 32 -23.41 18.68 -2.66
N LEU A 33 -24.55 18.27 -3.23
CA LEU A 33 -24.68 17.90 -4.64
C LEU A 33 -24.73 19.14 -5.51
N GLY A 34 -25.47 20.18 -5.10
CA GLY A 34 -25.51 21.47 -5.78
C GLY A 34 -24.12 22.12 -5.91
N GLN A 35 -23.32 22.08 -4.85
CA GLN A 35 -21.95 22.61 -4.86
C GLN A 35 -21.00 21.78 -5.73
N LEU A 36 -21.11 20.44 -5.72
CA LEU A 36 -20.30 19.60 -6.60
C LEU A 36 -20.67 19.80 -8.08
N ARG A 37 -21.95 20.03 -8.39
CA ARG A 37 -22.43 20.37 -9.74
C ARG A 37 -21.84 21.69 -10.23
N SER A 38 -21.79 22.72 -9.38
CA SER A 38 -21.14 24.00 -9.71
C SER A 38 -19.65 23.80 -10.02
N LEU A 39 -18.92 23.11 -9.13
CA LEU A 39 -17.50 22.84 -9.33
C LEU A 39 -17.22 22.02 -10.59
N TRP A 40 -18.10 21.06 -10.91
CA TRP A 40 -18.01 20.29 -12.15
C TRP A 40 -18.24 21.15 -13.39
N ALA A 41 -19.17 22.11 -13.34
CA ALA A 41 -19.39 23.02 -14.46
C ALA A 41 -18.19 23.95 -14.70
N ASP A 42 -17.51 24.35 -13.63
CA ASP A 42 -16.34 25.24 -13.68
C ASP A 42 -15.06 24.50 -14.12
N ASP A 43 -14.75 23.35 -13.52
CA ASP A 43 -13.57 22.53 -13.84
C ASP A 43 -13.84 21.03 -13.59
N PRO A 44 -14.32 20.30 -14.61
CA PRO A 44 -14.53 18.86 -14.52
C PRO A 44 -13.24 18.09 -14.21
N GLY A 45 -12.09 18.58 -14.68
CA GLY A 45 -10.79 17.92 -14.50
C GLY A 45 -10.36 17.89 -13.05
N ALA A 46 -10.47 19.03 -12.35
CA ALA A 46 -10.17 19.11 -10.93
C ALA A 46 -11.07 18.18 -10.09
N VAL A 47 -12.37 18.12 -10.41
CA VAL A 47 -13.31 17.24 -9.71
C VAL A 47 -12.99 15.76 -9.96
N LEU A 48 -12.63 15.39 -11.20
CA LEU A 48 -12.20 14.03 -11.53
C LEU A 48 -10.92 13.64 -10.78
N THR A 49 -9.90 14.49 -10.77
CA THR A 49 -8.66 14.22 -10.01
C THR A 49 -8.93 14.04 -8.54
N ALA A 50 -9.72 14.93 -7.92
CA ALA A 50 -10.07 14.82 -6.51
C ALA A 50 -10.87 13.53 -6.21
N ALA A 51 -11.76 13.11 -7.10
CA ALA A 51 -12.50 11.86 -6.97
C ALA A 51 -11.61 10.62 -7.06
N VAL A 52 -10.68 10.61 -8.02
CA VAL A 52 -9.64 9.57 -8.14
C VAL A 52 -8.81 9.53 -6.87
N ASP A 53 -8.29 10.66 -6.39
CA ASP A 53 -7.48 10.73 -5.18
C ASP A 53 -8.24 10.19 -3.96
N CYS A 54 -9.51 10.56 -3.77
CA CYS A 54 -10.33 10.04 -2.67
C CYS A 54 -10.51 8.52 -2.76
N ARG A 55 -10.79 8.00 -3.97
CA ARG A 55 -10.99 6.56 -4.21
C ARG A 55 -9.71 5.75 -3.96
N TYR A 56 -8.55 6.29 -4.32
CA TYR A 56 -7.27 5.61 -4.19
C TYR A 56 -6.54 5.91 -2.87
N ALA A 57 -6.97 6.90 -2.08
CA ALA A 57 -6.32 7.28 -0.82
C ALA A 57 -6.06 6.07 0.11
N GLY A 58 -7.04 5.18 0.27
CA GLY A 58 -6.88 3.98 1.08
C GLY A 58 -5.85 2.99 0.54
N TYR A 59 -5.76 2.85 -0.79
CA TYR A 59 -4.76 2.01 -1.46
C TYR A 59 -3.36 2.60 -1.31
N LEU A 60 -3.21 3.91 -1.53
CA LEU A 60 -1.93 4.61 -1.36
C LEU A 60 -1.40 4.50 0.07
N VAL A 61 -2.27 4.57 1.07
CA VAL A 61 -1.88 4.34 2.48
C VAL A 61 -1.33 2.93 2.68
N ARG A 62 -2.01 1.90 2.14
CA ARG A 62 -1.57 0.50 2.23
C ARG A 62 -0.25 0.28 1.50
N GLU A 63 -0.11 0.82 0.31
CA GLU A 63 1.09 0.69 -0.52
C GLU A 63 2.29 1.38 0.14
N ARG A 64 2.11 2.61 0.66
CA ARG A 64 3.15 3.31 1.42
C ARG A 64 3.57 2.53 2.67
N ALA A 65 2.62 1.92 3.38
CA ALA A 65 2.93 1.07 4.53
C ALA A 65 3.73 -0.18 4.13
N ALA A 66 3.39 -0.82 3.02
CA ALA A 66 4.13 -1.96 2.47
C ALA A 66 5.55 -1.55 2.04
N ALA A 67 5.68 -0.45 1.28
CA ALA A 67 6.96 0.10 0.84
C ALA A 67 7.87 0.47 2.03
N LYS A 68 7.31 1.06 3.09
CA LYS A 68 8.05 1.38 4.32
C LYS A 68 8.60 0.12 5.00
N LYS A 69 7.80 -0.94 5.07
CA LYS A 69 8.25 -2.24 5.61
C LYS A 69 9.39 -2.83 4.76
N LEU A 70 9.26 -2.78 3.43
CA LEU A 70 10.27 -3.27 2.50
C LEU A 70 11.60 -2.51 2.63
N LYS A 71 11.54 -1.17 2.66
CA LYS A 71 12.72 -0.32 2.89
C LYS A 71 13.42 -0.64 4.21
N GLY A 72 12.65 -0.93 5.26
CA GLY A 72 13.22 -1.35 6.55
C GLY A 72 13.94 -2.71 6.51
N LEU A 73 13.75 -3.52 5.46
CA LEU A 73 14.48 -4.78 5.25
C LEU A 73 15.71 -4.60 4.34
N GLU A 74 15.68 -3.64 3.42
CA GLU A 74 16.81 -3.40 2.48
C GLU A 74 18.13 -3.13 3.19
N ALA A 75 18.09 -2.37 4.28
CA ALA A 75 19.29 -2.00 5.02
C ALA A 75 19.65 -2.97 6.17
N LYS A 76 18.91 -4.07 6.35
CA LYS A 76 19.19 -5.01 7.46
C LYS A 76 20.25 -6.02 7.06
N PRO A 77 21.47 -5.95 7.63
CA PRO A 77 22.57 -6.81 7.23
C PRO A 77 22.32 -8.25 7.68
N ILE A 78 22.81 -9.18 6.87
CA ILE A 78 22.97 -10.58 7.22
C ILE A 78 24.48 -10.80 7.40
N PRO A 79 24.94 -11.28 8.57
CA PRO A 79 26.35 -11.56 8.77
C PRO A 79 26.85 -12.60 7.74
N PRO A 80 28.02 -12.39 7.10
CA PRO A 80 28.55 -13.33 6.11
C PRO A 80 28.91 -14.69 6.72
N THR A 81 29.07 -14.75 8.05
CA THR A 81 29.35 -15.96 8.82
C THR A 81 28.10 -16.67 9.31
N LEU A 82 26.90 -16.22 8.92
CA LEU A 82 25.65 -16.84 9.35
C LEU A 82 25.53 -18.26 8.77
N ASP A 83 25.46 -19.24 9.66
CA ASP A 83 25.02 -20.58 9.29
C ASP A 83 23.49 -20.68 9.23
N TYR A 84 22.94 -20.83 8.02
CA TYR A 84 21.52 -21.03 7.79
C TYR A 84 20.99 -22.39 8.30
N ASP A 85 21.83 -23.38 8.62
CA ASP A 85 21.37 -24.67 9.20
C ASP A 85 21.00 -24.48 10.67
N SER A 86 21.74 -23.60 11.36
CA SER A 86 21.45 -23.21 12.73
C SER A 86 20.16 -22.41 12.92
N VAL A 87 19.49 -21.96 11.85
CA VAL A 87 18.27 -21.14 11.95
C VAL A 87 17.04 -22.03 12.17
N PRO A 88 16.41 -22.01 13.37
CA PRO A 88 15.24 -22.83 13.62
C PRO A 88 14.06 -22.39 12.74
N HIS A 89 13.22 -23.34 12.34
CA HIS A 89 12.00 -23.12 11.52
C HIS A 89 12.22 -22.55 10.10
N LEU A 90 13.46 -22.38 9.64
CA LEU A 90 13.74 -22.04 8.24
C LEU A 90 13.54 -23.27 7.35
N ARG A 91 12.85 -23.12 6.22
CA ARG A 91 12.57 -24.26 5.33
C ARG A 91 13.85 -24.76 4.65
N ALA A 92 13.94 -26.06 4.37
CA ALA A 92 15.13 -26.65 3.74
C ALA A 92 15.47 -25.98 2.39
N GLU A 93 14.46 -25.76 1.53
CA GLU A 93 14.62 -25.03 0.27
C GLU A 93 15.13 -23.60 0.49
N ALA A 94 14.61 -22.92 1.51
CA ALA A 94 15.04 -21.56 1.83
C ALA A 94 16.52 -21.54 2.27
N ARG A 95 16.95 -22.48 3.13
CA ARG A 95 18.37 -22.63 3.50
C ARG A 95 19.25 -22.84 2.28
N GLN A 96 18.86 -23.76 1.39
CA GLN A 96 19.62 -24.07 0.19
C GLN A 96 19.77 -22.84 -0.71
N ARG A 97 18.69 -22.10 -0.94
CA ARG A 97 18.67 -20.89 -1.76
C ARG A 97 19.49 -19.77 -1.13
N LEU A 98 19.34 -19.54 0.17
CA LEU A 98 20.08 -18.51 0.91
C LEU A 98 21.57 -18.81 0.96
N ARG A 99 21.98 -20.07 1.13
CA ARG A 99 23.39 -20.47 1.02
C ARG A 99 23.97 -20.26 -0.36
N ALA A 100 23.22 -20.66 -1.40
CA ALA A 100 23.69 -20.56 -2.77
C ALA A 100 23.90 -19.10 -3.21
N VAL A 101 23.04 -18.19 -2.76
CA VAL A 101 23.11 -16.77 -3.12
C VAL A 101 23.96 -15.96 -2.14
N ALA A 102 24.03 -16.36 -0.87
CA ALA A 102 24.71 -15.64 0.22
C ALA A 102 24.36 -14.14 0.27
N PRO A 103 23.07 -13.77 0.44
CA PRO A 103 22.66 -12.37 0.43
C PRO A 103 23.25 -11.58 1.62
N GLU A 104 23.66 -10.34 1.35
CA GLU A 104 24.23 -9.41 2.32
C GLU A 104 23.15 -8.74 3.20
N THR A 105 21.90 -8.69 2.71
CA THR A 105 20.79 -8.06 3.44
C THR A 105 19.49 -8.86 3.36
N LEU A 106 18.60 -8.66 4.34
CA LEU A 106 17.26 -9.25 4.32
C LEU A 106 16.44 -8.82 3.10
N GLY A 107 16.65 -7.59 2.60
CA GLY A 107 15.99 -7.12 1.39
C GLY A 107 16.51 -7.81 0.12
N GLN A 108 17.80 -8.12 0.05
CA GLN A 108 18.34 -8.94 -1.05
C GLN A 108 17.78 -10.36 -0.98
N ALA A 109 17.74 -10.96 0.21
CA ALA A 109 17.20 -12.29 0.44
C ALA A 109 15.74 -12.44 -0.04
N LEU A 110 14.90 -11.41 0.18
CA LEU A 110 13.50 -11.42 -0.23
C LEU A 110 13.29 -11.45 -1.75
N ARG A 111 14.29 -11.02 -2.53
CA ARG A 111 14.23 -11.05 -4.01
C ARG A 111 14.64 -12.40 -4.60
N ILE A 112 15.17 -13.31 -3.80
CA ILE A 112 15.57 -14.64 -4.25
C ILE A 112 14.32 -15.46 -4.55
N SER A 113 14.22 -15.98 -5.77
CA SER A 113 13.12 -16.86 -6.16
C SER A 113 13.02 -18.08 -5.23
N GLY A 114 11.82 -18.31 -4.70
CA GLY A 114 11.54 -19.37 -3.72
C GLY A 114 11.62 -18.93 -2.26
N ILE A 115 12.16 -17.74 -1.96
CA ILE A 115 12.14 -17.17 -0.61
C ILE A 115 10.83 -16.42 -0.38
N THR A 116 10.19 -16.71 0.75
CA THR A 116 8.90 -16.12 1.13
C THR A 116 9.06 -15.08 2.24
N PRO A 117 8.06 -14.19 2.43
CA PRO A 117 8.04 -13.28 3.58
C PRO A 117 8.11 -13.98 4.95
N ALA A 118 7.64 -15.23 5.03
CA ALA A 118 7.74 -16.04 6.25
C ALA A 118 9.20 -16.42 6.56
N ASP A 119 9.97 -16.86 5.55
CA ASP A 119 11.39 -17.19 5.72
C ASP A 119 12.19 -15.96 6.18
N ILE A 120 11.92 -14.78 5.59
CA ILE A 120 12.55 -13.52 6.01
C ILE A 120 12.16 -13.15 7.45
N THR A 121 10.94 -13.45 7.86
CA THR A 121 10.49 -13.21 9.24
C THR A 121 11.25 -14.09 10.22
N VAL A 122 11.41 -15.39 9.92
CA VAL A 122 12.22 -16.33 10.71
C VAL A 122 13.66 -15.83 10.83
N LEU A 123 14.27 -15.49 9.70
CA LEU A 123 15.65 -14.98 9.64
C LEU A 123 15.82 -13.68 10.45
N ARG A 124 14.88 -12.75 10.33
CA ARG A 124 14.88 -11.48 11.08
C ARG A 124 14.78 -11.70 12.59
N VAL A 125 13.95 -12.64 13.04
CA VAL A 125 13.81 -12.96 14.47
C VAL A 125 15.09 -13.61 15.00
N HIS A 126 15.67 -14.55 14.24
CA HIS A 126 16.94 -15.19 14.59
C HIS A 126 18.10 -14.19 14.74
N LEU A 127 18.17 -13.20 13.82
CA LEU A 127 19.19 -12.15 13.86
C LEU A 127 18.97 -11.13 14.99
N ALA A 128 17.73 -10.97 15.49
CA ALA A 128 17.41 -10.04 16.58
C ALA A 128 17.59 -10.67 17.97
N GLY A 129 17.60 -12.00 18.07
CA GLY A 129 17.81 -12.74 19.32
C GLY A 129 19.28 -13.06 19.63
N ARG A 130 20.22 -12.55 18.82
CA ARG A 130 21.67 -12.57 19.04
C ARG A 130 22.14 -11.17 19.42
#